data_AF-A0A4Q6FDA0-F1
#
_entry.id   AF-A0A4Q6FDA0-F1
#
_cell.length_a   1.000
_cell.length_b   1.000
_cell.length_c   1.000
_cell.angle_alpha   90.00
_cell.angle_beta   90.00
_cell.angle_gamma   90.00
#
_symmetry.space_group_name_H-M   'P 1'
#
loop_
_entity.id
_entity.type
_entity.pdbx_description
1 polymer ?
#
loop_
_entity_poly.entity_id
_entity_poly.type
_entity_poly.pdbx_seq_one_letter_code
_entity_poly.pdbx_strand_id
1 'polypeptide(L)' 'MAVLVNKQAPDFTAAAVINGEFQDITLSQFKGKKNVVLFFYPLDFTFVCPTELHAFQEKLGEFKARNTEVL' A
#
# COMPACT_ATOMS: atom_id res chain seq x y z
N MET A 1 -2.59 -9.25 22.27
CA MET A 1 -1.54 -8.98 21.26
C MET A 1 -1.64 -10.02 20.17
N ALA A 2 -1.98 -9.63 18.94
CA ALA A 2 -1.99 -10.55 17.81
C ALA A 2 -0.68 -10.40 17.05
N VAL A 3 0.20 -11.40 17.13
CA VAL A 3 1.33 -11.52 16.20
C VAL A 3 0.78 -11.98 14.87
N LEU A 4 0.83 -11.11 13.86
CA LEU A 4 0.35 -11.37 12.50
C LEU A 4 1.47 -11.82 11.54
N VAL A 5 2.73 -11.68 11.97
CA VAL A 5 3.90 -12.12 11.18
C VAL A 5 3.85 -13.64 11.00
N ASN A 6 4.22 -14.11 9.80
CA ASN A 6 4.12 -15.51 9.32
C ASN A 6 2.69 -16.07 9.20
N LYS A 7 1.66 -15.24 9.36
CA LYS A 7 0.28 -15.60 9.00
C LYS A 7 -0.05 -15.03 7.62
N GLN A 8 -1.04 -15.63 6.96
CA GLN A 8 -1.58 -15.04 5.75
C GLN A 8 -2.14 -13.65 6.08
N ALA A 9 -1.76 -12.65 5.28
CA ALA A 9 -2.27 -11.30 5.42
C ALA A 9 -3.82 -11.31 5.30
N PRO A 10 -4.54 -10.59 6.19
CA PRO A 10 -5.98 -10.45 6.07
C PRO A 10 -6.36 -9.84 4.72
N ASP A 11 -7.27 -10.50 4.00
CA ASP A 11 -7.77 -9.94 2.74
C ASP A 11 -8.69 -8.76 3.04
N PHE A 12 -8.68 -7.76 2.16
CA PHE A 12 -9.55 -6.60 2.24
C PHE A 12 -9.92 -6.15 0.83
N THR A 13 -11.12 -5.56 0.72
CA THR A 13 -11.55 -4.79 -0.45
C THR A 13 -11.87 -3.38 0.02
N ALA A 14 -11.24 -2.38 -0.59
CA ALA A 14 -11.43 -0.98 -0.22
C ALA A 14 -11.39 -0.08 -1.45
N ALA A 15 -12.12 1.04 -1.39
CA ALA A 15 -12.04 2.08 -2.40
C ALA A 15 -10.71 2.84 -2.25
N ALA A 16 -9.96 2.97 -3.34
CA ALA A 16 -8.70 3.70 -3.42
C ALA A 16 -8.78 4.78 -4.51
N VAL A 17 -7.99 5.85 -4.34
CA VAL A 17 -7.84 6.89 -5.36
C VAL A 17 -6.59 6.60 -6.17
N ILE A 18 -6.76 6.27 -7.46
CA ILE A 18 -5.66 5.98 -8.39
C ILE A 18 -5.75 6.97 -9.54
N ASN A 19 -4.70 7.80 -9.72
CA ASN A 19 -4.67 8.87 -10.74
C ASN A 19 -5.89 9.81 -10.71
N GLY A 20 -6.49 10.02 -9.53
CA GLY A 20 -7.67 10.88 -9.35
C GLY A 20 -9.01 10.18 -9.56
N GLU A 21 -9.03 8.89 -9.89
CA GLU A 21 -10.25 8.10 -10.03
C GLU A 21 -10.45 7.14 -8.86
N PHE A 22 -11.69 6.91 -8.46
CA PHE A 22 -12.05 5.92 -7.47
C PHE A 22 -12.08 4.53 -8.09
N GLN A 23 -11.32 3.60 -7.52
CA GLN A 23 -11.28 2.22 -7.94
C GLN A 23 -11.25 1.31 -6.70
N ASP A 24 -11.95 0.19 -6.76
CA ASP A 24 -11.89 -0.81 -5.69
C ASP A 24 -10.63 -1.66 -5.86
N ILE A 25 -9.87 -1.77 -4.78
CA ILE A 25 -8.69 -2.64 -4.71
C ILE A 25 -8.96 -3.80 -3.76
N THR A 26 -8.54 -4.99 -4.16
CA THR A 26 -8.60 -6.18 -3.31
C THR A 26 -7.20 -6.73 -3.10
N LEU A 27 -6.76 -6.96 -1.86
CA LEU A 27 -5.38 -7.40 -1.57
C LEU A 27 -5.03 -8.72 -2.28
N SER A 28 -5.97 -9.67 -2.32
CA SER A 28 -5.78 -10.95 -3.00
C SER A 28 -5.49 -10.85 -4.51
N GLN A 29 -5.78 -9.71 -5.16
CA GLN A 29 -5.47 -9.51 -6.59
C GLN A 29 -3.97 -9.48 -6.89
N PHE A 30 -3.15 -9.13 -5.88
CA PHE A 30 -1.70 -9.05 -5.99
C PHE A 30 -1.00 -10.38 -5.64
N LYS A 31 -1.71 -11.30 -4.97
CA LYS A 31 -1.15 -12.58 -4.52
C LYS A 31 -0.57 -13.37 -5.69
N GLY A 32 0.70 -13.75 -5.58
CA GLY A 32 1.43 -14.51 -6.61
C GLY A 32 1.84 -13.70 -7.84
N LYS A 33 1.48 -12.42 -7.94
CA LYS A 33 1.88 -11.53 -9.05
C LYS A 33 2.95 -10.53 -8.61
N LYS A 34 2.74 -9.89 -7.45
CA LYS A 34 3.62 -8.85 -6.91
C LYS A 34 3.74 -9.00 -5.39
N ASN A 35 4.85 -8.52 -4.85
CA ASN A 35 4.95 -8.23 -3.42
C ASN A 35 4.14 -6.98 -3.10
N VAL A 36 3.64 -6.86 -1.87
CA VAL A 36 2.84 -5.70 -1.43
C VAL A 36 3.47 -5.12 -0.17
N VAL A 37 3.75 -3.82 -0.21
CA VAL A 37 4.04 -3.00 0.97
C VAL A 37 2.75 -2.26 1.29
N LEU A 38 2.07 -2.66 2.37
CA LEU A 38 0.87 -1.99 2.85
C LEU A 38 1.25 -1.08 4.01
N PHE A 39 1.12 0.23 3.81
CA PHE A 39 1.50 1.25 4.76
C PHE A 39 0.25 1.98 5.28
N PHE A 40 0.12 2.04 6.60
CA PHE A 40 -0.96 2.77 7.26
C PHE A 40 -0.41 4.05 7.86
N TYR A 41 -1.09 5.16 7.60
CA TYR A 41 -0.83 6.44 8.24
C TYR A 41 -2.08 6.90 9.01
N PRO A 42 -1.93 7.72 10.06
CA PRO A 42 -3.00 7.97 11.02
C PRO A 42 -4.17 8.79 10.48
N LEU A 43 -3.89 9.85 9.71
CA LEU A 43 -4.91 10.75 9.18
C LEU A 43 -4.34 11.66 8.08
N ASP A 44 -5.17 11.97 7.09
CA ASP A 44 -4.90 13.00 6.08
C ASP A 44 -4.73 14.40 6.69
N PHE A 45 -3.98 15.27 6.01
CA PHE A 45 -3.77 16.68 6.38
C PHE A 45 -3.13 16.90 7.77
N THR A 46 -2.26 15.97 8.19
CA THR A 46 -1.43 16.11 9.39
C THR A 46 0.03 16.47 9.04
N PHE A 47 0.79 16.95 10.02
CA PHE A 47 2.09 17.60 9.79
C PHE A 47 3.25 16.66 9.38
N VAL A 48 3.18 15.36 9.70
CA VAL A 48 4.27 14.40 9.46
C VAL A 48 4.02 13.52 8.23
N CYS A 49 2.75 13.19 7.95
CA CYS A 49 2.32 12.33 6.85
C CYS A 49 2.76 12.74 5.43
N PRO A 50 2.86 14.03 5.03
CA PRO A 50 3.22 14.33 3.65
C PRO A 50 4.64 13.86 3.32
N THR A 51 5.56 13.83 4.28
CA THR A 51 6.95 13.47 4.02
C THR A 51 7.13 11.99 3.66
N GLU A 52 6.42 11.09 4.34
CA GLU A 52 6.50 9.64 4.10
C GLU A 52 5.84 9.27 2.76
N LEU A 53 4.66 9.82 2.49
CA LEU A 53 3.95 9.63 1.21
C LEU A 53 4.77 10.14 0.02
N HIS A 54 5.38 11.32 0.13
CA HIS A 54 6.27 11.84 -0.92
C HIS A 54 7.51 10.96 -1.12
N ALA A 55 8.11 10.45 -0.05
CA ALA A 55 9.27 9.57 -0.16
C ALA A 55 8.94 8.24 -0.85
N PHE A 56 7.77 7.64 -0.58
CA PHE A 56 7.30 6.46 -1.31
C PHE A 56 7.04 6.76 -2.78
N GLN A 57 6.45 7.92 -3.09
CA GLN A 57 6.18 8.34 -4.46
C GLN A 57 7.47 8.52 -5.27
N GLU A 58 8.49 9.19 -4.72
CA GLU A 58 9.79 9.37 -5.37
C GLU A 58 10.48 8.03 -5.67
N LYS A 59 10.37 7.07 -4.75
CA LYS A 59 10.98 5.74 -4.86
C LYS A 59 10.08 4.69 -5.50
N LEU A 60 8.89 5.05 -5.98
CA LEU A 60 7.93 4.11 -6.53
C LEU A 60 8.51 3.30 -7.70
N GLY A 61 9.40 3.90 -8.48
CA GLY A 61 10.14 3.22 -9.55
C GLY A 61 11.03 2.08 -9.04
N GLU A 62 11.68 2.24 -7.88
CA GLU A 62 12.52 1.20 -7.27
C GLU A 62 11.69 0.01 -6.78
N PHE A 63 10.50 0.27 -6.21
CA PHE A 63 9.58 -0.78 -5.80
C PHE A 63 9.04 -1.55 -7.01
N LYS A 64 8.63 -0.85 -8.07
CA LYS A 64 8.16 -1.47 -9.32
C LYS A 64 9.25 -2.33 -9.96
N ALA A 65 10.51 -1.88 -9.96
CA ALA A 65 11.64 -2.66 -10.46
C ALA A 65 11.90 -3.96 -9.67
N ARG A 66 11.46 -4.01 -8.40
CA ARG A 66 11.54 -5.19 -7.52
C ARG A 66 10.28 -6.05 -7.51
N ASN A 67 9.37 -5.82 -8.46
CA ASN A 67 8.06 -6.49 -8.55
C ASN A 67 7.22 -6.30 -7.27
N THR A 68 7.24 -5.08 -6.73
CA THR A 68 6.55 -4.70 -5.50
C THR A 68 5.61 -3.53 -5.75
N GLU A 69 4.39 -3.64 -5.24
CA GLU A 69 3.41 -2.55 -5.20
C GLU A 69 3.38 -1.93 -3.79
N VAL A 70 3.20 -0.62 -3.71
CA VAL A 70 3.03 0.11 -2.45
C VAL A 70 1.57 0.55 -2.36
N LEU A 71 0.91 0.22 -1.26
CA LEU A 71 -0.49 0.53 -0.94
C LEU A 71 -0.56 1.33 0.35
#